data_AF-A0A1E5SZ66-F1
#
_entry.id   AF-A0A1E5SZ66-F1
#
_cell.length_a   1.000
_cell.length_b   1.000
_cell.length_c   1.000
_cell.angle_alpha   90.00
_cell.angle_beta   90.00
_cell.angle_gamma   90.00
#
_symmetry.space_group_name_H-M   'P 1'
#
loop_
_entity.id
_entity.type
_entity.pdbx_description
1 polymer ?
#
loop_
_entity_poly.entity_id
_entity_poly.type
_entity_poly.pdbx_seq_one_letter_code
_entity_poly.pdbx_strand_id
1 'polypeptide(L)'
;MSVLAQSPKTYISINGSDHVEYIGQKFKLKQGDQVEFLLHANPFLYDIELGLESIKYEFDIPDIIQQNFFEAEEEAEVEKTLMQLESLATRNSIKDEVVKIKNALGIISNIKSAATAFDYMVQNDNVDIEDILDQKQGIIFEKFRFSCNEAQDCSLFILNQLNSTKSELKNSLEIVLDQLNDNLQIRILSHTLDFDQIEGQIKEFVKYYRSITPDRFYVSKRVQDVRGDELKIKYSLKPKEGLTITPIYPEQTDSISFNVRSNFKISFSSGIFLSGLSDYEYTTQAFTDGNNNVLNQIALKNDNDTDINLGGLIHVHSDNGGFINPTLSVGAMINDNENIRYLVGGGLIFGRQQRLILNGGLAFGKVERLASNQSIGDQVASFDEVQIVKQSKSSFFIGFSYNF
;
A
#
# COMPACT_ATOMS: atom_id res chain seq x y z
N MET A 1 19.04 29.27 9.03
CA MET A 1 18.34 28.87 7.80
C MET A 1 18.63 27.39 7.59
N SER A 2 17.81 26.52 8.17
CA SER A 2 17.97 25.07 8.07
C SER A 2 17.24 24.59 6.83
N VAL A 3 18.00 24.14 5.83
CA VAL A 3 17.44 23.40 4.69
C VAL A 3 17.07 22.01 5.22
N LEU A 4 15.79 21.81 5.53
CA LEU A 4 15.23 20.46 5.67
C LEU A 4 15.26 19.85 4.27
N ALA A 5 16.22 18.97 4.02
CA ALA A 5 16.25 18.15 2.83
C ALA A 5 15.01 17.24 2.85
N GLN A 6 13.98 17.58 2.07
CA GLN A 6 12.89 16.65 1.79
C GLN A 6 13.50 15.43 1.09
N SER A 7 13.29 14.24 1.66
CA SER A 7 13.69 12.99 1.01
C SER A 7 13.05 12.91 -0.38
N PRO A 8 13.77 12.43 -1.41
CA PRO A 8 13.20 12.28 -2.74
C PRO A 8 11.96 11.38 -2.68
N LYS A 9 10.80 11.92 -3.04
CA LYS A 9 9.57 11.14 -3.20
C LYS A 9 9.76 10.17 -4.36
N THR A 10 9.47 8.90 -4.13
CA THR A 10 9.53 7.86 -5.15
C THR A 10 8.12 7.49 -5.58
N TYR A 11 7.85 7.60 -6.88
CA TYR A 11 6.57 7.24 -7.48
C TYR A 11 6.68 5.88 -8.17
N ILE A 12 5.72 5.02 -7.91
CA ILE A 12 5.59 3.71 -8.57
C ILE A 12 4.23 3.71 -9.26
N SER A 13 4.24 3.79 -10.58
CA SER A 13 3.03 3.77 -11.41
C SER A 13 2.78 2.35 -11.94
N ILE A 14 1.54 1.88 -11.81
CA ILE A 14 1.06 0.61 -12.37
C ILE A 14 -0.11 0.94 -13.31
N ASN A 15 0.00 0.57 -14.58
CA ASN A 15 -1.08 0.71 -15.55
C ASN A 15 -1.95 -0.56 -15.55
N GLY A 16 -3.27 -0.38 -15.40
CA GLY A 16 -4.24 -1.48 -15.35
C GLY A 16 -4.50 -2.19 -16.69
N SER A 17 -4.00 -1.67 -17.81
CA SER A 17 -4.16 -2.27 -19.14
C SER A 17 -2.97 -3.18 -19.49
N ASP A 18 -3.04 -4.44 -19.04
CA ASP A 18 -2.26 -5.61 -19.48
C ASP A 18 -0.71 -5.60 -19.39
N HIS A 19 -0.09 -4.46 -19.07
CA HIS A 19 1.35 -4.36 -18.81
C HIS A 19 1.62 -3.48 -17.59
N VAL A 20 2.17 -4.08 -16.54
CA VAL A 20 2.90 -3.36 -15.49
C VAL A 20 4.17 -2.80 -16.13
N GLU A 21 4.05 -1.67 -16.83
CA GLU A 21 5.20 -0.96 -17.35
C GLU A 21 5.91 -0.31 -16.16
N TYR A 22 6.93 -1.00 -15.65
CA TYR A 22 7.82 -0.49 -14.63
C TYR A 22 8.65 0.67 -15.23
N ILE A 23 8.09 1.88 -15.22
CA ILE A 23 8.82 3.10 -15.55
C ILE A 23 9.71 3.45 -14.36
N GLY A 24 10.77 2.65 -14.15
CA GLY A 24 11.62 2.79 -12.97
C GLY A 24 12.93 2.07 -13.13
N GLN A 25 14.00 2.84 -13.38
CA GLN A 25 15.38 2.44 -13.11
C GLN A 25 15.44 1.60 -11.82
N LYS A 26 16.24 0.52 -11.81
CA LYS A 26 16.52 -0.36 -10.65
C LYS A 26 16.54 0.40 -9.31
N PHE A 27 15.36 0.59 -8.71
CA PHE A 27 15.22 1.52 -7.60
C PHE A 27 15.64 0.80 -6.32
N LYS A 28 16.31 1.53 -5.44
CA LYS A 28 16.89 1.01 -4.22
C LYS A 28 16.23 1.72 -3.04
N LEU A 29 15.12 1.16 -2.54
CA LEU A 29 14.46 1.67 -1.35
C LEU A 29 15.40 1.57 -0.15
N LYS A 30 15.40 2.58 0.70
CA LYS A 30 16.07 2.58 2.00
C LYS A 30 15.03 2.54 3.12
N GLN A 31 15.43 1.95 4.24
CA GLN A 31 14.64 1.97 5.45
C GLN A 31 14.39 3.43 5.89
N GLY A 32 13.12 3.75 6.18
CA GLY A 32 12.67 5.10 6.48
C GLY A 32 12.29 5.96 5.26
N ASP A 33 12.46 5.47 4.04
CA ASP A 33 11.95 6.16 2.85
C ASP A 33 10.41 6.28 2.91
N GLN A 34 9.89 7.31 2.27
CA GLN A 34 8.47 7.48 1.98
C GLN A 34 8.20 7.13 0.53
N VAL A 35 7.21 6.27 0.28
CA VAL A 35 6.89 5.79 -1.06
C VAL A 35 5.43 6.05 -1.37
N GLU A 36 5.15 6.57 -2.56
CA GLU A 36 3.79 6.80 -3.04
C GLU A 36 3.51 5.87 -4.22
N PHE A 37 2.52 5.00 -4.03
CA PHE A 37 2.04 4.07 -5.04
C PHE A 37 0.91 4.72 -5.80
N LEU A 38 0.99 4.70 -7.13
CA LEU A 38 0.00 5.23 -8.04
C LEU A 38 -0.53 4.07 -8.89
N LEU A 39 -1.78 3.68 -8.66
CA LEU A 39 -2.44 2.65 -9.46
C LEU A 39 -3.40 3.34 -10.42
N HIS A 40 -3.15 3.23 -11.73
CA HIS A 40 -4.03 3.77 -12.76
C HIS A 40 -5.18 2.79 -13.00
N ALA A 41 -6.28 3.04 -12.30
CA ALA A 41 -7.50 2.26 -12.40
C ALA A 41 -8.70 3.18 -12.20
N ASN A 42 -9.76 2.93 -12.96
CA ASN A 42 -11.00 3.69 -12.85
C ASN A 42 -11.82 3.13 -11.66
N PRO A 43 -11.97 3.87 -10.54
CA PRO A 43 -12.68 3.39 -9.35
C PRO A 43 -14.20 3.23 -9.59
N PHE A 44 -14.73 3.74 -10.69
CA PHE A 44 -16.12 3.51 -11.10
C PHE A 44 -16.31 2.15 -11.76
N LEU A 45 -15.25 1.56 -12.30
CA LEU A 45 -15.29 0.25 -12.95
C LEU A 45 -14.83 -0.88 -12.02
N TYR A 46 -13.98 -0.56 -11.05
CA TYR A 46 -13.32 -1.53 -10.19
C TYR A 46 -13.45 -1.16 -8.72
N ASP A 47 -13.74 -2.15 -7.88
CA ASP A 47 -13.40 -2.13 -6.46
C ASP A 47 -11.88 -2.35 -6.36
N ILE A 48 -11.20 -1.36 -5.77
CA ILE A 48 -9.73 -1.31 -5.70
C ILE A 48 -9.31 -1.55 -4.26
N GLU A 49 -8.65 -2.68 -4.00
CA GLU A 49 -8.05 -2.97 -2.71
C GLU A 49 -6.53 -2.85 -2.82
N LEU A 50 -5.95 -1.90 -2.08
CA LEU A 50 -4.50 -1.77 -1.92
C LEU A 50 -4.12 -2.26 -0.53
N GLY A 51 -3.55 -3.46 -0.45
CA GLY A 51 -3.07 -4.08 0.78
C GLY A 51 -1.57 -3.79 1.00
N LEU A 52 -1.26 -3.26 2.18
CA LEU A 52 0.11 -3.20 2.70
C LEU A 52 0.14 -4.02 3.98
N GLU A 53 1.07 -4.95 4.11
CA GLU A 53 1.15 -5.80 5.31
C GLU A 53 1.68 -5.03 6.56
N SER A 54 1.81 -3.70 6.53
CA SER A 54 2.27 -2.91 7.68
C SER A 54 1.94 -1.40 7.60
N ILE A 55 0.95 -0.91 8.38
CA ILE A 55 0.63 0.51 8.77
C ILE A 55 -0.73 1.08 8.26
N LYS A 56 -1.33 1.99 9.07
CA LYS A 56 -2.65 2.67 8.99
C LYS A 56 -2.72 3.84 7.98
N TYR A 57 -3.97 4.24 7.64
CA TYR A 57 -4.34 4.94 6.40
C TYR A 57 -4.85 6.38 6.59
N GLU A 58 -4.63 7.21 5.56
CA GLU A 58 -5.32 8.49 5.33
C GLU A 58 -5.42 8.70 3.81
N PHE A 59 -6.57 9.18 3.32
CA PHE A 59 -6.86 9.47 1.91
C PHE A 59 -6.80 11.00 1.71
N ASP A 60 -6.12 11.45 0.65
CA ASP A 60 -6.08 12.86 0.25
C ASP A 60 -6.55 13.01 -1.20
N ILE A 61 -7.47 13.94 -1.43
CA ILE A 61 -7.92 14.38 -2.76
C ILE A 61 -7.37 15.81 -2.97
N PRO A 62 -6.71 16.15 -4.09
CA PRO A 62 -6.03 17.45 -4.23
C PRO A 62 -6.96 18.64 -4.54
N ASP A 63 -6.70 19.78 -3.90
CA ASP A 63 -7.34 21.10 -4.12
C ASP A 63 -6.60 21.94 -5.19
N ILE A 64 -7.29 22.62 -6.14
CA ILE A 64 -6.83 23.87 -6.83
C ILE A 64 -7.90 24.54 -7.73
N ILE A 65 -8.53 25.63 -7.24
CA ILE A 65 -8.83 26.96 -7.87
C ILE A 65 -10.04 27.19 -8.82
N GLN A 66 -10.91 28.10 -8.35
CA GLN A 66 -12.17 28.67 -8.89
C GLN A 66 -12.03 29.72 -10.04
N GLN A 67 -13.05 29.84 -10.94
CA GLN A 67 -13.94 31.03 -11.09
C GLN A 67 -14.83 31.11 -12.39
N ASN A 68 -16.09 31.51 -12.16
CA ASN A 68 -17.02 32.40 -12.93
C ASN A 68 -18.21 31.86 -13.78
N PHE A 69 -19.33 32.54 -13.52
CA PHE A 69 -20.77 32.34 -13.85
C PHE A 69 -21.25 33.07 -15.12
N PHE A 70 -22.35 32.57 -15.72
CA PHE A 70 -23.39 33.32 -16.44
C PHE A 70 -24.72 32.55 -16.44
N GLU A 71 -25.83 33.13 -15.93
CA GLU A 71 -27.23 32.73 -16.22
C GLU A 71 -28.17 33.81 -15.63
N ALA A 72 -28.64 34.76 -16.45
CA ALA A 72 -29.62 35.79 -16.02
C ALA A 72 -30.69 36.11 -17.07
N GLU A 73 -30.59 35.57 -18.30
CA GLU A 73 -31.47 35.95 -19.41
C GLU A 73 -32.63 34.98 -19.62
N GLU A 74 -32.47 33.71 -19.21
CA GLU A 74 -33.48 32.66 -19.44
C GLU A 74 -34.59 32.61 -18.36
N GLU A 75 -34.27 32.95 -17.11
CA GLU A 75 -35.26 33.00 -16.01
C GLU A 75 -36.36 34.05 -16.27
N ALA A 76 -36.02 35.16 -16.96
CA ALA A 76 -36.95 36.26 -17.25
C ALA A 76 -38.06 35.88 -18.25
N GLU A 77 -37.80 34.94 -19.16
CA GLU A 77 -38.75 34.57 -20.21
C GLU A 77 -39.77 33.52 -19.73
N VAL A 78 -39.34 32.62 -18.84
CA VAL A 78 -40.21 31.67 -18.14
C VAL A 78 -41.20 32.41 -17.22
N GLU A 79 -40.73 33.41 -16.49
CA GLU A 79 -41.56 34.19 -15.58
C GLU A 79 -42.65 34.99 -16.31
N LYS A 80 -42.30 35.55 -17.48
CA LYS A 80 -43.25 36.25 -18.37
C LYS A 80 -44.36 35.33 -18.90
N THR A 81 -44.02 34.08 -19.22
CA THR A 81 -44.98 33.08 -19.71
C THR A 81 -45.93 32.62 -18.60
N LEU A 82 -45.41 32.45 -17.38
CA LEU A 82 -46.19 32.14 -16.18
C LEU A 82 -47.20 33.25 -15.82
N MET A 83 -46.80 34.52 -15.88
CA MET A 83 -47.71 35.64 -15.64
C MET A 83 -48.87 35.67 -16.65
N GLN A 84 -48.62 35.30 -17.91
CA GLN A 84 -49.67 35.20 -18.93
C GLN A 84 -50.65 34.06 -18.62
N LEU A 85 -50.14 32.89 -18.22
CA LEU A 85 -50.96 31.74 -17.83
C LEU A 85 -51.83 32.02 -16.60
N GLU A 86 -51.30 32.67 -15.57
CA GLU A 86 -52.08 33.04 -14.37
C GLU A 86 -53.22 34.03 -14.68
N SER A 87 -52.97 34.97 -15.60
CA SER A 87 -53.99 35.91 -16.05
C SER A 87 -55.16 35.23 -16.80
N LEU A 88 -54.88 34.11 -17.47
CA LEU A 88 -55.86 33.27 -18.17
C LEU A 88 -56.56 32.30 -17.22
N ALA A 89 -55.83 31.73 -16.26
CA ALA A 89 -56.36 30.84 -15.23
C ALA A 89 -57.36 31.52 -14.32
N THR A 90 -57.23 32.83 -14.10
CA THR A 90 -58.18 33.60 -13.29
C THR A 90 -59.56 33.73 -13.97
N ARG A 91 -59.65 33.49 -15.29
CA ARG A 91 -60.90 33.56 -16.06
C ARG A 91 -61.58 32.21 -16.26
N ASN A 92 -60.86 31.10 -16.10
CA ASN A 92 -61.34 29.75 -16.38
C ASN A 92 -61.20 28.87 -15.11
N SER A 93 -61.96 27.78 -14.97
CA SER A 93 -61.88 26.87 -13.80
C SER A 93 -60.61 26.00 -13.76
N ILE A 94 -59.49 26.48 -14.28
CA ILE A 94 -58.24 25.73 -14.52
C ILE A 94 -57.11 26.10 -13.55
N LYS A 95 -57.44 26.84 -12.49
CA LYS A 95 -56.46 27.39 -11.54
C LYS A 95 -55.57 26.30 -10.93
N ASP A 96 -56.14 25.15 -10.58
CA ASP A 96 -55.40 24.05 -9.98
C ASP A 96 -54.39 23.44 -10.95
N GLU A 97 -54.71 23.38 -12.25
CA GLU A 97 -53.83 22.77 -13.24
C GLU A 97 -52.72 23.73 -13.67
N VAL A 98 -52.99 25.03 -13.65
CA VAL A 98 -51.93 26.05 -13.78
C VAL A 98 -50.97 26.03 -12.59
N VAL A 99 -51.45 25.74 -11.37
CA VAL A 99 -50.57 25.53 -10.20
C VAL A 99 -49.70 24.28 -10.39
N LYS A 100 -50.24 23.17 -10.90
CA LYS A 100 -49.45 21.97 -11.23
C LYS A 100 -48.40 22.24 -12.31
N ILE A 101 -48.76 22.96 -13.37
CA ILE A 101 -47.82 23.36 -14.43
C ILE A 101 -46.72 24.26 -13.87
N LYS A 102 -47.05 25.24 -13.00
CA LYS A 102 -46.06 26.11 -12.36
C LYS A 102 -45.09 25.32 -11.48
N ASN A 103 -45.59 24.35 -10.72
CA ASN A 103 -44.75 23.47 -9.90
C ASN A 103 -43.84 22.60 -10.78
N ALA A 104 -44.37 22.01 -11.85
CA ALA A 104 -43.59 21.20 -12.79
C ALA A 104 -42.52 22.01 -13.53
N LEU A 105 -42.84 23.23 -13.99
CA LEU A 105 -41.87 24.15 -14.59
C LEU A 105 -40.78 24.58 -13.61
N GLY A 106 -41.13 24.80 -12.34
CA GLY A 106 -40.14 25.04 -11.27
C GLY A 106 -39.21 23.85 -11.06
N ILE A 107 -39.73 22.61 -11.10
CA ILE A 107 -38.92 21.39 -11.03
C ILE A 107 -37.99 21.29 -12.25
N ILE A 108 -38.50 21.54 -13.46
CA ILE A 108 -37.71 21.48 -14.71
C ILE A 108 -36.61 22.53 -14.72
N SER A 109 -36.90 23.75 -14.29
CA SER A 109 -35.91 24.82 -14.15
C SER A 109 -34.81 24.43 -13.15
N ASN A 110 -35.17 23.85 -12.01
CA ASN A 110 -34.19 23.34 -11.04
C ASN A 110 -33.35 22.18 -11.63
N ILE A 111 -33.96 21.28 -12.40
CA ILE A 111 -33.25 20.19 -13.08
C ILE A 111 -32.32 20.75 -14.16
N LYS A 112 -32.75 21.77 -14.91
CA LYS A 112 -31.94 22.42 -15.94
C LYS A 112 -30.75 23.14 -15.31
N SER A 113 -30.95 23.94 -14.26
CA SER A 113 -29.84 24.57 -13.52
C SER A 113 -28.91 23.53 -12.89
N ALA A 114 -29.43 22.41 -12.38
CA ALA A 114 -28.58 21.31 -11.92
C ALA A 114 -27.79 20.70 -13.08
N ALA A 115 -28.42 20.44 -14.23
CA ALA A 115 -27.77 19.92 -15.42
C ALA A 115 -26.72 20.88 -16.00
N THR A 116 -26.97 22.19 -16.04
CA THR A 116 -26.00 23.21 -16.46
C THR A 116 -24.86 23.31 -15.44
N ALA A 117 -25.15 23.29 -14.14
CA ALA A 117 -24.11 23.24 -13.12
C ALA A 117 -23.24 22.00 -13.30
N PHE A 118 -23.84 20.84 -13.56
CA PHE A 118 -23.11 19.59 -13.85
C PHE A 118 -22.33 19.63 -15.16
N ASP A 119 -22.88 20.17 -16.25
CA ASP A 119 -22.17 20.31 -17.53
C ASP A 119 -21.01 21.31 -17.40
N TYR A 120 -21.20 22.39 -16.64
CA TYR A 120 -20.13 23.31 -16.26
C TYR A 120 -19.07 22.63 -15.38
N MET A 121 -19.44 21.77 -14.44
CA MET A 121 -18.51 20.94 -13.65
C MET A 121 -17.72 19.94 -14.49
N VAL A 122 -18.29 19.48 -15.59
CA VAL A 122 -17.66 18.52 -16.52
C VAL A 122 -16.74 19.24 -17.50
N GLN A 123 -17.09 20.47 -17.90
CA GLN A 123 -16.28 21.31 -18.77
C GLN A 123 -15.18 22.06 -17.99
N ASN A 124 -15.38 22.28 -16.69
CA ASN A 124 -14.45 22.91 -15.78
C ASN A 124 -14.27 22.00 -14.57
N ASP A 125 -13.14 21.30 -14.51
CA ASP A 125 -12.76 20.27 -13.52
C ASP A 125 -12.65 20.79 -12.05
N ASN A 126 -13.39 21.83 -11.64
CA ASN A 126 -13.00 22.73 -10.56
C ASN A 126 -14.13 23.39 -9.75
N VAL A 127 -15.13 22.61 -9.35
CA VAL A 127 -16.29 23.13 -8.61
C VAL A 127 -16.54 22.31 -7.36
N ASP A 128 -16.53 22.98 -6.21
CA ASP A 128 -16.98 22.45 -4.93
C ASP A 128 -18.51 22.33 -4.94
N ILE A 129 -18.99 21.10 -4.77
CA ILE A 129 -20.41 20.76 -4.81
C ILE A 129 -21.15 21.42 -3.64
N GLU A 130 -20.52 21.56 -2.47
CA GLU A 130 -21.19 22.12 -1.29
C GLU A 130 -21.48 23.63 -1.45
N ASP A 131 -20.56 24.40 -2.05
CA ASP A 131 -20.73 25.84 -2.24
C ASP A 131 -21.86 26.19 -3.23
N ILE A 132 -22.06 25.39 -4.29
CA ILE A 132 -23.16 25.60 -5.25
C ILE A 132 -24.50 25.18 -4.66
N LEU A 133 -24.54 24.05 -3.94
CA LEU A 133 -25.76 23.53 -3.33
C LEU A 133 -26.26 24.43 -2.20
N ASP A 134 -25.36 25.01 -1.40
CA ASP A 134 -25.74 25.90 -0.29
C ASP A 134 -26.26 27.27 -0.79
N GLN A 135 -25.92 27.70 -2.01
CA GLN A 135 -26.44 28.93 -2.62
C GLN A 135 -27.85 28.78 -3.22
N LYS A 136 -28.28 27.57 -3.59
CA LYS A 136 -29.58 27.31 -4.24
C LYS A 136 -30.50 26.51 -3.28
N GLN A 137 -31.13 27.20 -2.34
CA GLN A 137 -32.07 26.57 -1.38
C GLN A 137 -33.34 26.05 -2.08
N GLY A 138 -33.61 24.74 -1.97
CA GLY A 138 -34.86 24.12 -2.43
C GLY A 138 -35.00 22.65 -2.01
N ILE A 139 -36.25 22.19 -1.80
CA ILE A 139 -36.60 20.83 -1.32
C ILE A 139 -36.01 19.72 -2.21
N ILE A 140 -35.79 20.00 -3.50
CA ILE A 140 -35.19 19.04 -4.45
C ILE A 140 -33.70 18.89 -4.19
N PHE A 141 -32.99 19.97 -3.86
CA PHE A 141 -31.54 19.96 -3.59
C PHE A 141 -31.21 19.28 -2.25
N GLU A 142 -32.04 19.41 -1.22
CA GLU A 142 -31.86 18.62 0.01
C GLU A 142 -32.05 17.11 -0.23
N LYS A 143 -33.03 16.73 -1.05
CA LYS A 143 -33.21 15.31 -1.45
C LYS A 143 -32.06 14.82 -2.33
N PHE A 144 -31.54 15.69 -3.19
CA PHE A 144 -30.35 15.44 -4.00
C PHE A 144 -29.11 15.19 -3.13
N ARG A 145 -28.90 16.04 -2.11
CA ARG A 145 -27.82 15.95 -1.11
C ARG A 145 -27.86 14.65 -0.30
N PHE A 146 -29.06 14.14 0.03
CA PHE A 146 -29.23 12.93 0.84
C PHE A 146 -29.23 11.60 0.07
N SER A 147 -29.43 11.61 -1.26
CA SER A 147 -29.61 10.39 -2.06
C SER A 147 -28.43 10.03 -2.97
N CYS A 148 -27.40 10.88 -3.06
CA CYS A 148 -26.24 10.64 -3.92
C CYS A 148 -24.97 10.36 -3.10
N ASN A 149 -24.53 9.10 -3.10
CA ASN A 149 -23.17 8.75 -2.65
C ASN A 149 -22.16 8.71 -3.81
N GLU A 150 -22.64 8.56 -5.06
CA GLU A 150 -21.81 8.53 -6.28
C GLU A 150 -22.49 9.32 -7.44
N ALA A 151 -21.72 9.88 -8.38
CA ALA A 151 -22.22 10.70 -9.50
C ALA A 151 -23.20 9.93 -10.42
N GLN A 152 -23.06 8.61 -10.51
CA GLN A 152 -23.96 7.76 -11.27
C GLN A 152 -25.37 7.70 -10.66
N ASP A 153 -25.49 7.61 -9.34
CA ASP A 153 -26.77 7.64 -8.62
C ASP A 153 -27.48 8.98 -8.82
N CYS A 154 -26.71 10.07 -8.84
CA CYS A 154 -27.19 11.40 -9.18
C CYS A 154 -27.77 11.45 -10.60
N SER A 155 -27.05 10.94 -11.61
CA SER A 155 -27.56 10.94 -12.99
C SER A 155 -28.86 10.13 -13.14
N LEU A 156 -28.96 8.98 -12.47
CA LEU A 156 -30.14 8.11 -12.51
C LEU A 156 -31.32 8.74 -11.77
N PHE A 157 -31.05 9.39 -10.62
CA PHE A 157 -32.05 10.13 -9.86
C PHE A 157 -32.60 11.32 -10.66
N ILE A 158 -31.74 12.13 -11.30
CA ILE A 158 -32.17 13.22 -12.19
C ILE A 158 -33.04 12.67 -13.30
N LEU A 159 -32.62 11.59 -13.96
CA LEU A 159 -33.37 10.99 -15.07
C LEU A 159 -34.76 10.52 -14.63
N ASN A 160 -34.86 9.89 -13.46
CA ASN A 160 -36.13 9.42 -12.92
C ASN A 160 -37.06 10.57 -12.52
N GLN A 161 -36.53 11.63 -11.90
CA GLN A 161 -37.30 12.84 -11.58
C GLN A 161 -37.76 13.56 -12.85
N LEU A 162 -36.89 13.67 -13.85
CA LEU A 162 -37.23 14.26 -15.15
C LEU A 162 -38.35 13.47 -15.83
N ASN A 163 -38.28 12.14 -15.85
CA ASN A 163 -39.30 11.28 -16.46
C ASN A 163 -40.65 11.36 -15.73
N SER A 164 -40.64 11.35 -14.39
CA SER A 164 -41.85 11.52 -13.58
C SER A 164 -42.50 12.88 -13.86
N THR A 165 -41.69 13.94 -13.86
CA THR A 165 -42.15 15.32 -14.11
C THR A 165 -42.65 15.48 -15.55
N LYS A 166 -42.00 14.86 -16.54
CA LYS A 166 -42.43 14.82 -17.95
C LYS A 166 -43.81 14.20 -18.08
N SER A 167 -44.08 13.09 -17.39
CA SER A 167 -45.39 12.43 -17.40
C SER A 167 -46.47 13.27 -16.73
N GLU A 168 -46.19 13.87 -15.57
CA GLU A 168 -47.15 14.72 -14.85
C GLU A 168 -47.48 16.00 -15.62
N LEU A 169 -46.45 16.62 -16.21
CA LEU A 169 -46.61 17.80 -17.04
C LEU A 169 -47.44 17.48 -18.28
N LYS A 170 -47.11 16.39 -19.00
CA LYS A 170 -47.86 15.98 -20.20
C LYS A 170 -49.35 15.78 -19.91
N ASN A 171 -49.68 15.05 -18.84
CA ASN A 171 -51.07 14.82 -18.45
C ASN A 171 -51.80 16.13 -18.08
N SER A 172 -51.12 17.04 -17.36
CA SER A 172 -51.69 18.33 -16.98
C SER A 172 -51.85 19.26 -18.19
N LEU A 173 -50.93 19.18 -19.15
CA LEU A 173 -50.97 19.95 -20.38
C LEU A 173 -52.12 19.49 -21.28
N GLU A 174 -52.32 18.19 -21.46
CA GLU A 174 -53.43 17.64 -22.25
C GLU A 174 -54.79 18.15 -21.74
N ILE A 175 -55.00 18.16 -20.42
CA ILE A 175 -56.23 18.69 -19.79
C ILE A 175 -56.41 20.19 -20.07
N VAL A 176 -55.34 20.97 -20.01
CA VAL A 176 -55.38 22.43 -20.24
C VAL A 176 -55.54 22.76 -21.72
N LEU A 177 -54.92 21.97 -22.61
CA LEU A 177 -55.03 22.10 -24.06
C LEU A 177 -56.46 21.81 -24.51
N ASP A 178 -57.09 20.74 -24.02
CA ASP A 178 -58.49 20.40 -24.31
C ASP A 178 -59.49 21.51 -23.95
N GLN A 179 -59.07 22.45 -23.08
CA GLN A 179 -59.88 23.56 -22.59
C GLN A 179 -59.48 24.93 -23.17
N LEU A 180 -58.43 25.00 -24.00
CA LEU A 180 -57.93 26.23 -24.62
C LEU A 180 -58.19 26.24 -26.14
N ASN A 181 -58.40 27.44 -26.68
CA ASN A 181 -58.63 27.65 -28.12
C ASN A 181 -57.34 27.37 -28.95
N ASP A 182 -57.48 26.83 -30.17
CA ASP A 182 -56.42 26.20 -30.99
C ASP A 182 -55.10 27.00 -31.12
N ASN A 183 -55.15 28.34 -31.14
CA ASN A 183 -53.97 29.20 -31.28
C ASN A 183 -53.04 29.21 -30.04
N LEU A 184 -53.54 28.89 -28.84
CA LEU A 184 -52.73 28.80 -27.61
C LEU A 184 -52.05 27.44 -27.47
N GLN A 185 -52.63 26.39 -28.05
CA GLN A 185 -52.07 25.04 -28.01
C GLN A 185 -50.70 24.95 -28.70
N ILE A 186 -50.56 25.60 -29.86
CA ILE A 186 -49.35 25.57 -30.70
C ILE A 186 -48.12 26.16 -29.97
N ARG A 187 -48.32 27.19 -29.15
CA ARG A 187 -47.22 27.94 -28.50
C ARG A 187 -46.68 27.26 -27.24
N ILE A 188 -47.52 26.49 -26.55
CA ILE A 188 -47.13 25.69 -25.38
C ILE A 188 -46.45 24.39 -25.85
N LEU A 189 -47.00 23.73 -26.89
CA LEU A 189 -46.38 22.56 -27.51
C LEU A 189 -44.96 22.86 -28.02
N SER A 190 -44.70 24.05 -28.58
CA SER A 190 -43.37 24.42 -29.07
C SER A 190 -42.31 24.63 -27.98
N HIS A 191 -42.70 24.95 -26.74
CA HIS A 191 -41.78 25.04 -25.60
C HIS A 191 -41.64 23.70 -24.84
N THR A 192 -42.64 22.82 -24.93
CA THR A 192 -42.61 21.48 -24.31
C THR A 192 -41.79 20.48 -25.14
N LEU A 193 -41.34 20.86 -26.35
CA LEU A 193 -40.61 19.99 -27.28
C LEU A 193 -39.10 19.89 -27.04
N ASP A 194 -38.54 20.57 -26.03
CA ASP A 194 -37.09 20.54 -25.78
C ASP A 194 -36.64 19.38 -24.85
N PHE A 195 -37.58 18.57 -24.34
CA PHE A 195 -37.25 17.42 -23.49
C PHE A 195 -36.42 16.36 -24.21
N ASP A 196 -36.67 16.14 -25.50
CA ASP A 196 -35.94 15.14 -26.26
C ASP A 196 -34.50 15.60 -26.53
N GLN A 197 -34.27 16.93 -26.60
CA GLN A 197 -32.93 17.51 -26.66
C GLN A 197 -32.18 17.36 -25.32
N ILE A 198 -32.85 17.63 -24.20
CA ILE A 198 -32.28 17.43 -22.85
C ILE A 198 -31.95 15.94 -22.62
N GLU A 199 -32.86 15.02 -22.96
CA GLU A 199 -32.62 13.59 -22.86
C GLU A 199 -31.45 13.15 -23.76
N GLY A 200 -31.34 13.73 -24.97
CA GLY A 200 -30.21 13.55 -25.88
C GLY A 200 -28.88 14.00 -25.27
N GLN A 201 -28.85 15.20 -24.67
CA GLN A 201 -27.67 15.75 -23.98
C GLN A 201 -27.24 14.88 -22.79
N ILE A 202 -28.20 14.41 -21.97
CA ILE A 202 -27.90 13.51 -20.85
C ILE A 202 -27.32 12.18 -21.35
N LYS A 203 -27.87 11.61 -22.43
CA LYS A 203 -27.36 10.36 -23.02
C LYS A 203 -25.96 10.53 -23.61
N GLU A 204 -25.71 11.63 -24.33
CA GLU A 204 -24.37 11.96 -24.83
C GLU A 204 -23.39 12.19 -23.69
N PHE A 205 -23.82 12.86 -22.62
CA PHE A 205 -23.02 13.05 -21.41
C PHE A 205 -22.66 11.71 -20.75
N VAL A 206 -23.63 10.82 -20.52
CA VAL A 206 -23.36 9.48 -19.95
C VAL A 206 -22.41 8.69 -20.85
N LYS A 207 -22.56 8.81 -22.17
CA LYS A 207 -21.66 8.17 -23.15
C LYS A 207 -20.25 8.78 -23.10
N TYR A 208 -20.13 10.10 -23.02
CA TYR A 208 -18.87 10.83 -22.89
C TYR A 208 -18.17 10.48 -21.57
N TYR A 209 -18.89 10.51 -20.46
CA TYR A 209 -18.42 10.16 -19.12
C TYR A 209 -17.91 8.71 -19.06
N ARG A 210 -18.64 7.77 -19.67
CA ARG A 210 -18.20 6.37 -19.82
C ARG A 210 -17.02 6.19 -20.79
N SER A 211 -16.77 7.17 -21.66
CA SER A 211 -15.62 7.19 -22.56
C SER A 211 -14.38 7.87 -21.97
N ILE A 212 -14.50 8.48 -20.78
CA ILE A 212 -13.33 8.99 -20.04
C ILE A 212 -12.46 7.78 -19.69
N THR A 213 -11.33 7.71 -20.38
CA THR A 213 -10.41 6.58 -20.41
C THR A 213 -9.80 6.33 -19.02
N PRO A 214 -9.47 5.05 -18.68
CA PRO A 214 -8.89 4.68 -17.39
C PRO A 214 -7.59 5.43 -17.02
N ASP A 215 -6.91 6.00 -18.00
CA ASP A 215 -5.68 6.77 -17.87
C ASP A 215 -5.83 8.07 -17.05
N ARG A 216 -7.06 8.58 -16.87
CA ARG A 216 -7.32 9.79 -16.09
C ARG A 216 -7.51 9.55 -14.59
N PHE A 217 -7.71 8.30 -14.17
CA PHE A 217 -7.94 7.96 -12.78
C PHE A 217 -6.72 7.27 -12.19
N TYR A 218 -6.26 7.76 -11.05
CA TYR A 218 -5.24 7.10 -10.25
C TYR A 218 -5.69 7.02 -8.80
N VAL A 219 -5.45 5.86 -8.19
CA VAL A 219 -5.54 5.70 -6.74
C VAL A 219 -4.13 5.81 -6.20
N SER A 220 -3.89 6.80 -5.34
CA SER A 220 -2.61 6.96 -4.67
C SER A 220 -2.65 6.34 -3.27
N LYS A 221 -1.53 5.72 -2.86
CA LYS A 221 -1.34 5.28 -1.48
C LYS A 221 0.06 5.59 -1.01
N ARG A 222 0.16 6.35 0.08
CA ARG A 222 1.44 6.69 0.70
C ARG A 222 1.81 5.66 1.77
N VAL A 223 3.01 5.11 1.65
CA VAL A 223 3.67 4.33 2.69
C VAL A 223 4.66 5.25 3.39
N GLN A 224 4.37 5.54 4.66
CA GLN A 224 5.31 6.23 5.51
C GLN A 224 6.17 5.19 6.24
N ASP A 225 7.48 5.45 6.30
CA ASP A 225 8.45 4.66 7.07
C ASP A 225 8.53 3.20 6.61
N VAL A 226 9.09 2.97 5.42
CA VAL A 226 9.37 1.61 4.93
C VAL A 226 10.28 0.87 5.93
N ARG A 227 9.78 -0.24 6.48
CA ARG A 227 10.47 -1.10 7.45
C ARG A 227 10.63 -2.52 6.92
N GLY A 228 11.55 -3.27 7.52
CA GLY A 228 11.83 -4.66 7.16
C GLY A 228 12.83 -4.80 6.01
N ASP A 229 12.94 -6.01 5.48
CA ASP A 229 13.87 -6.36 4.39
C ASP A 229 13.22 -6.22 3.00
N GLU A 230 11.90 -6.31 2.96
CA GLU A 230 11.11 -6.32 1.73
C GLU A 230 9.80 -5.58 1.95
N LEU A 231 9.47 -4.65 1.05
CA LEU A 231 8.17 -4.01 0.96
C LEU A 231 7.33 -4.80 -0.05
N LYS A 232 6.29 -5.48 0.44
CA LYS A 232 5.31 -6.18 -0.40
C LYS A 232 4.01 -5.40 -0.47
N ILE A 233 3.49 -5.30 -1.67
CA ILE A 233 2.31 -4.52 -1.98
C ILE A 233 1.40 -5.42 -2.75
N LYS A 234 0.25 -5.71 -2.17
CA LYS A 234 -0.78 -6.50 -2.81
C LYS A 234 -1.81 -5.54 -3.34
N TYR A 235 -2.23 -5.74 -4.57
CA TYR A 235 -3.36 -5.03 -5.13
C TYR A 235 -4.38 -6.02 -5.66
N SER A 236 -5.65 -5.66 -5.50
CA SER A 236 -6.77 -6.36 -6.12
C SER A 236 -7.63 -5.35 -6.87
N LEU A 237 -7.95 -5.68 -8.11
CA LEU A 237 -8.87 -4.96 -8.98
C LEU A 237 -10.04 -5.89 -9.26
N LYS A 238 -11.17 -5.67 -8.62
CA LYS A 238 -12.38 -6.47 -8.82
C LYS A 238 -13.42 -5.65 -9.59
N PRO A 239 -13.92 -6.09 -10.75
CA PRO A 239 -14.97 -5.37 -11.45
C PRO A 239 -16.23 -5.23 -10.58
N LYS A 240 -16.82 -4.03 -10.55
CA LYS A 240 -18.11 -3.83 -9.88
C LYS A 240 -19.21 -4.63 -10.60
N GLU A 241 -20.09 -5.24 -9.83
CA GLU A 241 -21.20 -6.03 -10.38
C GLU A 241 -22.21 -5.16 -11.14
N GLY A 242 -22.84 -5.72 -12.18
CA GLY A 242 -23.91 -5.03 -12.94
C GLY A 242 -23.43 -4.06 -14.02
N LEU A 243 -22.12 -3.91 -14.22
CA LEU A 243 -21.57 -3.11 -15.32
C LEU A 243 -21.72 -3.84 -16.66
N THR A 244 -22.38 -3.19 -17.62
CA THR A 244 -22.60 -3.73 -18.99
C THR A 244 -21.60 -3.21 -20.01
N ILE A 245 -20.60 -2.45 -19.56
CA ILE A 245 -19.60 -1.82 -20.42
C ILE A 245 -18.56 -2.86 -20.84
N THR A 246 -18.14 -2.85 -22.10
CA THR A 246 -17.09 -3.75 -22.61
C THR A 246 -15.97 -2.92 -23.24
N PRO A 247 -14.69 -3.26 -23.01
CA PRO A 247 -14.21 -4.42 -22.24
C PRO A 247 -14.14 -4.16 -20.73
N ILE A 248 -14.65 -5.08 -19.92
CA ILE A 248 -14.33 -5.20 -18.49
C ILE A 248 -13.26 -6.27 -18.35
N TYR A 249 -12.09 -5.90 -17.82
CA TYR A 249 -11.06 -6.87 -17.47
C TYR A 249 -11.49 -7.74 -16.28
N PRO A 250 -11.13 -9.03 -16.24
CA PRO A 250 -11.44 -9.91 -15.11
C PRO A 250 -10.78 -9.42 -13.82
N GLU A 251 -11.20 -9.98 -12.69
CA GLU A 251 -10.54 -9.73 -11.40
C GLU A 251 -9.02 -10.00 -11.50
N GLN A 252 -8.23 -9.03 -11.09
CA GLN A 252 -6.77 -9.14 -11.05
C GLN A 252 -6.29 -8.96 -9.63
N THR A 253 -5.57 -9.94 -9.12
CA THR A 253 -4.86 -9.85 -7.84
C THR A 253 -3.40 -10.18 -8.08
N ASP A 254 -2.51 -9.25 -7.74
CA ASP A 254 -1.06 -9.45 -7.87
C ASP A 254 -0.31 -8.80 -6.70
N SER A 255 0.98 -9.09 -6.60
CA SER A 255 1.86 -8.52 -5.60
C SER A 255 3.19 -8.05 -6.17
N ILE A 256 3.59 -6.86 -5.77
CA ILE A 256 4.87 -6.27 -6.15
C ILE A 256 5.76 -6.20 -4.91
N SER A 257 7.02 -6.60 -5.08
CA SER A 257 8.00 -6.73 -4.01
C SER A 257 9.24 -5.87 -4.27
N PHE A 258 9.64 -5.09 -3.27
CA PHE A 258 10.82 -4.23 -3.32
C PHE A 258 11.77 -4.58 -2.20
N ASN A 259 13.07 -4.73 -2.51
CA ASN A 259 14.08 -4.91 -1.47
C ASN A 259 14.38 -3.57 -0.78
N VAL A 260 14.37 -3.58 0.54
CA VAL A 260 14.64 -2.42 1.40
C VAL A 260 16.07 -2.52 1.92
N ARG A 261 16.89 -1.52 1.61
CA ARG A 261 18.26 -1.40 2.11
C ARG A 261 18.27 -0.72 3.45
N SER A 262 19.20 -1.09 4.31
CA SER A 262 19.46 -0.35 5.54
C SER A 262 20.95 -0.14 5.68
N ASN A 263 21.35 1.05 6.11
CA ASN A 263 22.76 1.37 6.28
C ASN A 263 23.38 0.55 7.44
N PHE A 264 22.57 0.19 8.43
CA PHE A 264 23.05 -0.48 9.63
C PHE A 264 21.96 -1.36 10.24
N LYS A 265 22.24 -2.64 10.39
CA LYS A 265 21.38 -3.62 11.08
C LYS A 265 22.18 -4.30 12.18
N ILE A 266 21.53 -4.50 13.32
CA ILE A 266 21.98 -5.40 14.38
C ILE A 266 21.10 -6.64 14.30
N SER A 267 21.70 -7.81 14.20
CA SER A 267 20.96 -9.07 14.15
C SER A 267 21.56 -10.13 15.06
N PHE A 268 20.80 -11.18 15.36
CA PHE A 268 21.18 -12.22 16.31
C PHE A 268 21.07 -13.57 15.63
N SER A 269 22.11 -14.39 15.75
CA SER A 269 22.10 -15.75 15.21
C SER A 269 22.51 -16.77 16.25
N SER A 270 22.11 -18.02 16.01
CA SER A 270 22.66 -19.18 16.71
C SER A 270 23.10 -20.25 15.71
N GLY A 271 24.10 -21.03 16.06
CA GLY A 271 24.69 -21.96 15.11
C GLY A 271 25.66 -22.97 15.70
N ILE A 272 26.31 -23.68 14.79
CA ILE A 272 27.34 -24.68 15.07
C ILE A 272 28.69 -24.08 14.67
N PHE A 273 29.66 -24.16 15.57
CA PHE A 273 30.99 -23.56 15.44
C PHE A 273 32.07 -24.60 15.64
N LEU A 274 32.99 -24.71 14.68
CA LEU A 274 34.25 -25.41 14.84
C LEU A 274 35.28 -24.42 15.41
N SER A 275 35.98 -24.81 16.47
CA SER A 275 37.03 -23.99 17.05
C SER A 275 38.29 -24.79 17.30
N GLY A 276 39.44 -24.16 17.09
CA GLY A 276 40.75 -24.72 17.48
C GLY A 276 41.06 -24.56 18.97
N LEU A 277 40.09 -24.13 19.80
CA LEU A 277 40.17 -24.27 21.24
C LEU A 277 39.62 -25.65 21.57
N SER A 278 40.48 -26.64 21.79
CA SER A 278 40.08 -27.96 22.28
C SER A 278 40.65 -28.24 23.67
N ASP A 279 39.94 -29.02 24.48
CA ASP A 279 40.47 -29.55 25.73
C ASP A 279 41.29 -30.81 25.44
N TYR A 280 42.52 -30.89 25.98
CA TYR A 280 43.38 -32.04 25.75
C TYR A 280 43.12 -33.09 26.83
N GLU A 281 42.83 -34.31 26.40
CA GLU A 281 42.74 -35.45 27.30
C GLU A 281 44.09 -36.12 27.43
N TYR A 282 44.57 -36.28 28.66
CA TYR A 282 45.82 -36.96 28.97
C TYR A 282 45.54 -38.35 29.56
N THR A 283 46.46 -39.28 29.35
CA THR A 283 46.47 -40.61 29.96
C THR A 283 47.90 -40.99 30.33
N THR A 284 48.07 -42.02 31.15
CA THR A 284 49.38 -42.64 31.37
C THR A 284 49.50 -43.91 30.53
N GLN A 285 50.63 -44.07 29.84
CA GLN A 285 50.97 -45.29 29.13
C GLN A 285 52.21 -45.93 29.74
N ALA A 286 52.17 -47.26 29.91
CA ALA A 286 53.32 -48.01 30.35
C ALA A 286 54.37 -48.07 29.23
N PHE A 287 55.63 -47.79 29.55
CA PHE A 287 56.76 -48.01 28.66
C PHE A 287 57.88 -48.73 29.42
N THR A 288 58.67 -49.51 28.68
CA THR A 288 59.82 -50.23 29.24
C THR A 288 61.08 -49.42 28.95
N ASP A 289 61.83 -49.06 29.99
CA ASP A 289 63.11 -48.36 29.84
C ASP A 289 64.21 -49.28 29.27
N GLY A 290 65.39 -48.73 28.99
CA GLY A 290 66.55 -49.50 28.52
C GLY A 290 67.08 -50.56 29.51
N ASN A 291 66.55 -50.59 30.74
CA ASN A 291 66.90 -51.52 31.82
C ASN A 291 65.79 -52.54 32.12
N ASN A 292 64.76 -52.65 31.26
CA ASN A 292 63.58 -53.51 31.44
C ASN A 292 62.68 -53.15 32.63
N ASN A 293 62.74 -51.92 33.16
CA ASN A 293 61.78 -51.43 34.14
C ASN A 293 60.52 -50.91 33.45
N VAL A 294 59.35 -51.26 33.98
CA VAL A 294 58.07 -50.70 33.52
C VAL A 294 57.82 -49.37 34.24
N LEU A 295 57.76 -48.28 33.48
CA LEU A 295 57.47 -46.93 33.96
C LEU A 295 56.21 -46.41 33.28
N ASN A 296 55.52 -45.45 33.91
CA ASN A 296 54.41 -44.75 33.28
C ASN A 296 54.90 -43.41 32.72
N GLN A 297 54.48 -43.08 31.51
CA GLN A 297 54.71 -41.77 30.90
C GLN A 297 53.39 -41.09 30.55
N ILE A 298 53.37 -39.76 30.62
CA ILE A 298 52.23 -38.96 30.19
C ILE A 298 52.10 -39.06 28.68
N ALA A 299 50.93 -39.45 28.20
CA ALA A 299 50.57 -39.54 26.80
C ALA A 299 49.28 -38.77 26.53
N LEU A 300 49.13 -38.27 25.30
CA LEU A 300 47.90 -37.66 24.85
C LEU A 300 46.89 -38.77 24.49
N LYS A 301 45.71 -38.73 25.10
CA LYS A 301 44.62 -39.69 24.85
C LYS A 301 43.80 -39.30 23.63
N ASN A 302 43.57 -38.00 23.44
CA ASN A 302 42.88 -37.45 22.29
C ASN A 302 43.63 -36.23 21.75
N ASP A 303 43.98 -36.27 20.47
CA ASP A 303 44.67 -35.19 19.75
C ASP A 303 43.72 -34.42 18.83
N ASN A 304 42.43 -34.37 19.21
CA ASN A 304 41.48 -33.52 18.53
C ASN A 304 41.88 -32.06 18.75
N ASP A 305 42.48 -31.45 17.73
CA ASP A 305 42.82 -30.02 17.73
C ASP A 305 41.61 -29.10 17.52
N THR A 306 40.41 -29.68 17.32
CA THR A 306 39.19 -28.92 17.07
C THR A 306 37.99 -29.46 17.82
N ASP A 307 37.18 -28.55 18.34
CA ASP A 307 35.89 -28.85 18.97
C ASP A 307 34.74 -28.32 18.12
N ILE A 308 33.63 -29.07 18.09
CA ILE A 308 32.34 -28.61 17.55
C ILE A 308 31.50 -28.12 18.73
N ASN A 309 30.99 -26.89 18.65
CA ASN A 309 30.32 -26.21 19.74
C ASN A 309 29.01 -25.58 19.25
N LEU A 310 28.07 -25.35 20.17
CA LEU A 310 26.87 -24.54 19.92
C LEU A 310 27.05 -23.14 20.48
N GLY A 311 26.59 -22.12 19.76
CA GLY A 311 26.76 -20.75 20.20
C GLY A 311 25.78 -19.76 19.60
N GLY A 312 25.87 -18.53 20.09
CA GLY A 312 25.12 -17.37 19.61
C GLY A 312 26.04 -16.21 19.27
N LEU A 313 25.67 -15.46 18.23
CA LEU A 313 26.41 -14.28 17.76
C LEU A 313 25.47 -13.08 17.60
N ILE A 314 25.98 -11.90 17.92
CA ILE A 314 25.43 -10.60 17.58
C ILE A 314 26.21 -10.11 16.36
N HIS A 315 25.48 -9.69 15.33
CA HIS A 315 26.01 -9.23 14.06
C HIS A 315 25.76 -7.75 13.89
N VAL A 316 26.75 -7.08 13.30
CA VAL A 316 26.65 -5.70 12.85
C VAL A 316 27.00 -5.67 11.38
N HIS A 317 26.04 -5.30 10.53
CA HIS A 317 26.21 -5.26 9.08
C HIS A 317 25.44 -4.13 8.41
N SER A 318 25.89 -3.80 7.20
CA SER A 318 25.16 -2.93 6.27
C SER A 318 24.42 -3.81 5.26
N ASP A 319 23.13 -3.55 5.07
CA ASP A 319 22.32 -4.25 4.08
C ASP A 319 22.35 -3.51 2.74
N ASN A 320 23.15 -4.03 1.83
CA ASN A 320 23.30 -3.46 0.49
C ASN A 320 22.22 -3.95 -0.48
N GLY A 321 21.21 -4.70 -0.03
CA GLY A 321 20.20 -5.36 -0.87
C GLY A 321 20.78 -6.38 -1.85
N GLY A 322 22.01 -6.83 -1.59
CA GLY A 322 22.71 -7.84 -2.36
C GLY A 322 22.43 -9.25 -1.83
N PHE A 323 22.87 -10.28 -2.57
CA PHE A 323 22.80 -11.66 -2.12
C PHE A 323 23.81 -11.99 -1.00
N ILE A 324 24.89 -11.20 -0.91
CA ILE A 324 25.97 -11.37 0.09
C ILE A 324 26.16 -10.03 0.80
N ASN A 325 26.13 -10.05 2.13
CA ASN A 325 26.40 -8.88 2.97
C ASN A 325 27.50 -9.21 4.00
N PRO A 326 28.59 -8.42 4.07
CA PRO A 326 29.63 -8.62 5.07
C PRO A 326 29.13 -8.20 6.46
N THR A 327 29.59 -8.90 7.50
CA THR A 327 29.22 -8.61 8.89
C THR A 327 30.43 -8.67 9.83
N LEU A 328 30.35 -7.93 10.93
CA LEU A 328 31.20 -8.08 12.11
C LEU A 328 30.39 -8.72 13.22
N SER A 329 30.99 -9.69 13.92
CA SER A 329 30.29 -10.56 14.84
C SER A 329 31.00 -10.63 16.19
N VAL A 330 30.22 -10.59 17.28
CA VAL A 330 30.67 -10.90 18.64
C VAL A 330 29.70 -11.88 19.28
N GLY A 331 30.17 -12.77 20.15
CA GLY A 331 29.25 -13.64 20.88
C GLY A 331 29.93 -14.68 21.73
N ALA A 332 29.26 -15.80 21.94
CA ALA A 332 29.76 -16.87 22.78
C ALA A 332 29.29 -18.25 22.29
N MET A 333 30.09 -19.27 22.61
CA MET A 333 29.73 -20.68 22.42
C MET A 333 30.00 -21.46 23.70
N ILE A 334 29.34 -22.61 23.82
CA ILE A 334 29.47 -23.55 24.93
C ILE A 334 30.07 -24.84 24.38
N ASN A 335 31.10 -25.36 25.03
CA ASN A 335 31.69 -26.65 24.70
C ASN A 335 31.06 -27.80 25.49
N ASP A 336 31.45 -29.03 25.20
CA ASP A 336 30.93 -30.24 25.87
C ASP A 336 31.16 -30.25 27.39
N ASN A 337 32.16 -29.49 27.87
CA ASN A 337 32.50 -29.33 29.28
C ASN A 337 31.81 -28.09 29.92
N GLU A 338 30.77 -27.56 29.27
CA GLU A 338 30.01 -26.38 29.70
C GLU A 338 30.85 -25.09 29.87
N ASN A 339 32.07 -25.06 29.34
CA ASN A 339 32.93 -23.89 29.39
C ASN A 339 32.49 -22.89 28.32
N ILE A 340 32.18 -21.66 28.75
CA ILE A 340 31.85 -20.55 27.86
C ILE A 340 33.13 -20.04 27.18
N ARG A 341 33.07 -19.89 25.86
CA ARG A 341 34.12 -19.31 25.01
C ARG A 341 33.57 -18.09 24.29
N TYR A 342 34.30 -16.99 24.31
CA TYR A 342 33.92 -15.73 23.66
C TYR A 342 34.41 -15.70 22.21
N LEU A 343 33.59 -15.20 21.31
CA LEU A 343 33.86 -15.14 19.88
C LEU A 343 33.93 -13.69 19.41
N VAL A 344 34.93 -13.36 18.58
CA VAL A 344 34.99 -12.11 17.81
C VAL A 344 35.46 -12.41 16.41
N GLY A 345 34.78 -11.88 15.41
CA GLY A 345 35.11 -12.18 14.03
C GLY A 345 34.30 -11.40 13.03
N GLY A 346 34.34 -11.87 11.79
CA GLY A 346 33.49 -11.40 10.73
C GLY A 346 32.76 -12.55 10.06
N GLY A 347 31.93 -12.21 9.10
CA GLY A 347 31.20 -13.21 8.34
C GLY A 347 30.61 -12.68 7.05
N LEU A 348 29.99 -13.60 6.33
CA LEU A 348 29.19 -13.33 5.14
C LEU A 348 27.77 -13.83 5.39
N ILE A 349 26.82 -12.92 5.29
CA ILE A 349 25.39 -13.19 5.35
C ILE A 349 24.91 -13.48 3.92
N PHE A 350 24.27 -14.62 3.72
CA PHE A 350 23.79 -15.10 2.43
C PHE A 350 22.27 -15.02 2.31
N GLY A 351 21.82 -14.70 1.09
CA GLY A 351 20.42 -14.63 0.72
C GLY A 351 19.80 -13.25 1.00
N ARG A 352 18.68 -12.98 0.30
CA ARG A 352 17.97 -11.71 0.44
C ARG A 352 17.28 -11.56 1.80
N GLN A 353 16.84 -12.67 2.38
CA GLN A 353 16.25 -12.71 3.73
C GLN A 353 17.32 -12.72 4.83
N GLN A 354 18.61 -12.74 4.47
CA GLN A 354 19.72 -12.63 5.43
C GLN A 354 19.70 -13.67 6.56
N ARG A 355 19.31 -14.91 6.24
CA ARG A 355 19.08 -15.98 7.22
C ARG A 355 20.31 -16.84 7.51
N LEU A 356 21.16 -17.09 6.52
CA LEU A 356 22.31 -18.00 6.65
C LEU A 356 23.59 -17.18 6.75
N ILE A 357 24.42 -17.45 7.76
CA ILE A 357 25.65 -16.71 8.01
C ILE A 357 26.82 -17.68 8.12
N LEU A 358 27.85 -17.47 7.30
CA LEU A 358 29.17 -18.07 7.50
C LEU A 358 30.02 -17.12 8.32
N ASN A 359 30.52 -17.59 9.46
CA ASN A 359 31.31 -16.80 10.40
C ASN A 359 32.73 -17.35 10.50
N GLY A 360 33.69 -16.47 10.81
CA GLY A 360 35.04 -16.86 11.16
C GLY A 360 35.78 -15.76 11.93
N GLY A 361 36.69 -16.17 12.81
CA GLY A 361 37.45 -15.23 13.63
C GLY A 361 38.24 -15.89 14.74
N LEU A 362 38.34 -15.20 15.88
CA LEU A 362 39.05 -15.65 17.08
C LEU A 362 38.07 -16.05 18.17
N ALA A 363 38.34 -17.20 18.79
CA ALA A 363 37.71 -17.66 20.01
C ALA A 363 38.68 -17.46 21.18
N PHE A 364 38.16 -17.01 22.32
CA PHE A 364 38.89 -16.85 23.58
C PHE A 364 38.21 -17.66 24.66
N GLY A 365 38.99 -18.41 25.45
CA GLY A 365 38.42 -19.22 26.51
C GLY A 365 39.48 -19.84 27.41
N LYS A 366 39.00 -20.57 28.41
CA LYS A 366 39.86 -21.46 29.19
C LYS A 366 39.87 -22.84 28.54
N VAL A 367 41.04 -23.47 28.52
CA VAL A 367 41.21 -24.85 28.08
C VAL A 367 42.06 -25.62 29.10
N GLU A 368 41.85 -26.92 29.16
CA GLU A 368 42.58 -27.82 30.06
C GLU A 368 43.89 -28.27 29.43
N ARG A 369 45.01 -28.02 30.13
CA ARG A 369 46.37 -28.33 29.68
C ARG A 369 47.21 -28.83 30.84
N LEU A 370 48.31 -29.53 30.55
CA LEU A 370 49.33 -29.84 31.56
C LEU A 370 49.84 -28.57 32.23
N ALA A 371 50.15 -28.68 33.52
CA ALA A 371 50.88 -27.66 34.25
C ALA A 371 52.24 -27.38 33.57
N SER A 372 52.76 -26.15 33.72
CA SER A 372 53.95 -25.69 32.98
C SER A 372 55.24 -26.47 33.28
N ASN A 373 55.24 -27.30 34.33
CA ASN A 373 56.33 -28.16 34.74
C ASN A 373 56.17 -29.62 34.27
N GLN A 374 55.15 -29.92 33.48
CA GLN A 374 54.89 -31.26 32.92
C GLN A 374 54.73 -31.18 31.40
N SER A 375 55.27 -32.17 30.71
CA SER A 375 55.23 -32.34 29.26
C SER A 375 54.81 -33.77 28.88
N ILE A 376 54.32 -33.93 27.66
CA ILE A 376 54.09 -35.26 27.08
C ILE A 376 55.43 -36.00 27.03
N GLY A 377 55.45 -37.25 27.50
CA GLY A 377 56.65 -38.07 27.65
C GLY A 377 57.30 -38.00 29.03
N ASP A 378 56.89 -37.09 29.91
CA ASP A 378 57.40 -37.05 31.28
C ASP A 378 56.97 -38.32 32.04
N GLN A 379 57.88 -38.82 32.88
CA GLN A 379 57.65 -40.00 33.71
C GLN A 379 56.89 -39.62 34.98
N VAL A 380 55.88 -40.41 35.33
CA VAL A 380 55.06 -40.23 36.53
C VAL A 380 54.86 -41.56 37.24
N ALA A 381 54.71 -41.57 38.57
CA ALA A 381 54.47 -42.80 39.30
C ALA A 381 53.03 -43.29 39.09
N SER A 382 52.08 -42.36 39.00
CA SER A 382 50.65 -42.64 38.76
C SER A 382 49.97 -41.48 38.03
N PHE A 383 48.77 -41.73 37.49
CA PHE A 383 47.97 -40.68 36.82
C PHE A 383 47.58 -39.54 37.77
N ASP A 384 47.46 -39.80 39.08
CA ASP A 384 47.11 -38.79 40.09
C ASP A 384 48.18 -37.70 40.25
N GLU A 385 49.40 -37.94 39.75
CA GLU A 385 50.48 -36.95 39.72
C GLU A 385 50.41 -36.01 38.50
N VAL A 386 49.56 -36.31 37.51
CA VAL A 386 49.37 -35.47 36.32
C VAL A 386 48.51 -34.26 36.69
N GLN A 387 49.11 -33.08 36.68
CA GLN A 387 48.46 -31.83 37.03
C GLN A 387 47.89 -31.17 35.78
N ILE A 388 46.55 -31.18 35.66
CA ILE A 388 45.82 -30.48 34.61
C ILE A 388 45.32 -29.14 35.17
N VAL A 389 45.66 -28.05 34.48
CA VAL A 389 45.30 -26.68 34.88
C VAL A 389 44.51 -25.98 33.76
N LYS A 390 43.58 -25.11 34.16
CA LYS A 390 42.84 -24.26 33.20
C LYS A 390 43.70 -23.08 32.77
N GLN A 391 44.03 -23.00 31.49
CA GLN A 391 44.81 -21.91 30.89
C GLN A 391 43.95 -21.09 29.95
N SER A 392 44.09 -19.76 29.98
CA SER A 392 43.47 -18.89 28.97
C SER A 392 44.21 -19.01 27.64
N LYS A 393 43.49 -19.35 26.58
CA LYS A 393 44.01 -19.47 25.22
C LYS A 393 43.09 -18.76 24.23
N SER A 394 43.66 -18.46 23.06
CA SER A 394 42.91 -18.00 21.90
C SER A 394 43.22 -18.89 20.70
N SER A 395 42.23 -19.18 19.88
CA SER A 395 42.40 -19.93 18.63
C SER A 395 41.39 -19.45 17.59
N PHE A 396 41.41 -20.02 16.40
CA PHE A 396 40.44 -19.70 15.37
C PHE A 396 39.06 -20.30 15.70
N PHE A 397 38.02 -19.74 15.10
CA PHE A 397 36.75 -20.43 14.90
C PHE A 397 36.23 -20.20 13.47
N ILE A 398 35.45 -21.15 12.99
CA ILE A 398 34.60 -21.04 11.80
C ILE A 398 33.23 -21.62 12.14
N GLY A 399 32.15 -21.10 11.58
CA GLY A 399 30.84 -21.66 11.88
C GLY A 399 29.73 -21.19 10.97
N PHE A 400 28.64 -21.95 11.00
CA PHE A 400 27.41 -21.66 10.28
C PHE A 400 26.33 -21.33 11.30
N SER A 401 25.64 -20.20 11.12
CA SER A 401 24.55 -19.79 12.00
C SER A 401 23.32 -19.34 11.22
N TYR A 402 22.18 -19.39 11.90
CA TYR A 402 20.89 -18.95 11.39
C TYR A 402 20.44 -17.68 12.13
N ASN A 403 20.10 -16.64 11.37
CA ASN A 403 19.61 -15.35 11.85
C ASN A 403 18.09 -15.37 11.94
N PHE A 404 17.54 -15.07 13.13
CA PHE A 404 16.10 -15.19 13.43
C PHE A 404 15.34 -13.89 13.23
#